data_AF-A0A0D1KTH2-F1
#
_entry.id   AF-A0A0D1KTH2-F1
#
_cell.length_a   1.000
_cell.length_b   1.000
_cell.length_c   1.000
_cell.angle_alpha   90.00
_cell.angle_beta   90.00
_cell.angle_gamma   90.00
#
_symmetry.space_group_name_H-M   'P 1'
#
loop_
_entity.id
_entity.type
_entity.pdbx_description
1 polymer ?
#
loop_
_entity_poly.entity_id
_entity_poly.type
_entity_poly.pdbx_seq_one_letter_code
_entity_poly.pdbx_strand_id
1 'polypeptide(L)' 'MTDEIRNFLSPKFPMGRIGTPDDAARMIAFLASDEAEWITGQIIHSEGGFIRG' A
#
# COMPACT_ATOMS: atom_id res chain seq x y z
N MET A 1 5.21 -15.58 1.52
CA MET A 1 3.89 -15.65 0.88
C MET A 1 3.82 -16.97 0.10
N THR A 2 2.86 -17.83 0.41
CA THR A 2 2.61 -19.06 -0.37
C THR A 2 1.87 -18.72 -1.66
N ASP A 3 1.89 -19.61 -2.65
CA ASP A 3 1.15 -19.42 -3.90
C ASP A 3 -0.36 -19.43 -3.68
N GLU A 4 -0.84 -20.19 -2.70
CA GLU A 4 -2.24 -20.17 -2.27
C GLU A 4 -2.67 -18.77 -1.79
N ILE A 5 -1.87 -18.17 -0.89
CA ILE A 5 -2.12 -16.81 -0.40
C ILE A 5 -2.03 -15.80 -1.56
N ARG A 6 -1.05 -15.95 -2.46
CA ARG A 6 -0.90 -15.08 -3.63
C ARG A 6 -2.14 -15.13 -4.53
N ASN A 7 -2.61 -16.33 -4.86
CA ASN A 7 -3.77 -16.53 -5.73
C ASN A 7 -5.07 -16.02 -5.11
N PHE A 8 -5.23 -16.17 -3.79
CA PHE A 8 -6.37 -15.62 -3.06
C PHE A 8 -6.37 -14.08 -3.04
N LEU A 9 -5.20 -13.47 -2.87
CA LEU A 9 -5.07 -12.02 -2.76
C LEU A 9 -5.08 -11.31 -4.12
N SER A 10 -4.58 -11.95 -5.18
CA SER A 10 -4.40 -11.31 -6.49
C SER A 10 -5.66 -10.64 -7.06
N PRO A 11 -6.87 -11.24 -7.00
CA PRO A 11 -8.11 -10.60 -7.47
C PRO A 11 -8.51 -9.35 -6.68
N LYS A 12 -8.00 -9.19 -5.45
CA LYS A 12 -8.28 -8.03 -4.60
C LYS A 12 -7.41 -6.82 -4.92
N PHE A 13 -6.42 -6.94 -5.82
CA PHE A 13 -5.60 -5.83 -6.31
C PHE A 13 -5.97 -5.51 -7.76
N PRO A 14 -6.77 -4.47 -8.03
CA PRO A 14 -7.25 -4.14 -9.39
C PRO A 14 -6.13 -3.92 -10.40
N MET A 15 -4.98 -3.45 -9.93
CA MET A 15 -3.78 -3.21 -10.74
C MET A 15 -2.91 -4.46 -10.94
N GLY A 16 -3.36 -5.64 -10.48
CA GLY A 16 -2.69 -6.93 -10.65
C GLY A 16 -1.39 -7.10 -9.86
N ARG A 17 -1.02 -6.11 -9.03
CA ARG A 17 0.23 -6.10 -8.27
C ARG A 17 -0.04 -6.15 -6.77
N ILE A 18 0.44 -7.20 -6.11
CA ILE A 18 0.50 -7.28 -4.65
C ILE A 18 1.63 -6.36 -4.16
N GLY A 19 1.35 -5.59 -3.12
CA GLY A 19 2.33 -4.70 -2.51
C GLY A 19 3.54 -5.42 -1.91
N THR A 20 4.67 -4.74 -1.88
CA THR A 20 5.89 -5.18 -1.18
C THR A 20 6.15 -4.28 0.03
N PRO A 21 7.01 -4.67 0.98
CA PRO A 21 7.40 -3.82 2.10
C PRO A 21 7.89 -2.42 1.66
N ASP A 22 8.57 -2.33 0.51
CA ASP A 22 9.06 -1.07 -0.03
C ASP A 22 7.96 -0.07 -0.41
N ASP A 23 6.75 -0.54 -0.74
CA ASP A 23 5.63 0.37 -1.05
C ASP A 23 5.24 1.18 0.19
N ALA A 24 5.11 0.51 1.33
CA ALA A 24 4.85 1.18 2.61
C ALA A 24 6.04 2.05 3.04
N ALA A 25 7.28 1.55 2.87
CA ALA A 25 8.48 2.29 3.23
C ALA A 25 8.61 3.61 2.45
N ARG A 26 8.31 3.61 1.14
CA ARG A 26 8.31 4.84 0.33
C ARG A 26 7.27 5.86 0.79
N MET A 27 6.06 5.42 1.14
CA MET A 27 5.03 6.31 1.70
C MET A 27 5.51 6.91 3.04
N ILE A 28 6.09 6.09 3.92
CA ILE A 28 6.64 6.55 5.20
C ILE A 28 7.76 7.57 4.97
N ALA A 29 8.68 7.29 4.04
CA ALA A 29 9.78 8.20 3.72
C ALA A 29 9.28 9.55 3.19
N PHE A 30 8.23 9.56 2.35
CA PHE A 30 7.56 10.78 1.92
C PHE A 30 6.94 11.53 3.10
N LEU A 31 6.16 10.85 3.94
CA LEU A 31 5.50 11.47 5.10
C LEU A 31 6.48 12.00 6.16
N ALA A 32 7.69 11.42 6.22
CA ALA A 32 8.76 11.87 7.11
C ALA A 32 9.62 12.99 6.50
N SER A 33 9.40 13.36 5.24
CA SER A 33 10.14 14.42 4.55
C SER A 33 9.44 15.78 4.67
N ASP A 34 10.18 16.85 4.41
CA ASP A 34 9.64 18.23 4.41
C ASP A 34 8.52 18.43 3.37
N GLU A 35 8.50 17.62 2.31
CA GLU A 35 7.46 17.66 1.26
C GLU A 35 6.05 17.34 1.78
N ALA A 36 5.95 16.70 2.94
CA ALA A 36 4.68 16.34 3.57
C ALA A 36 4.27 17.29 4.71
N GLU A 37 4.92 18.46 4.87
CA GLU A 37 4.78 19.34 6.06
C GLU A 37 3.33 19.74 6.40
N TRP A 38 2.44 19.79 5.41
CA TRP A 38 1.04 20.19 5.60
C TRP A 38 0.07 19.01 5.80
N ILE A 39 0.57 17.78 5.86
CA ILE A 39 -0.24 16.56 6.00
C ILE A 39 -0.26 16.14 7.48
N THR A 40 -1.42 16.27 8.12
CA THR A 40 -1.62 15.80 9.50
C THR A 40 -3.02 15.22 9.72
N GLY A 41 -3.15 14.30 10.68
CA GLY A 41 -4.42 13.67 11.07
C GLY A 41 -5.06 12.74 10.03
N GLN A 42 -4.35 12.40 8.94
CA GLN A 42 -4.90 11.59 7.85
C GLN A 42 -4.62 10.10 8.05
N ILE A 43 -5.57 9.28 7.60
CA ILE A 43 -5.35 7.85 7.38
C ILE A 43 -5.10 7.68 5.88
N ILE A 44 -3.89 7.26 5.52
CA ILE A 44 -3.50 7.06 4.12
C ILE A 44 -3.24 5.58 3.88
N HIS A 45 -3.91 5.01 2.90
CA HIS A 45 -3.78 3.60 2.55
C HIS A 45 -2.79 3.39 1.40
N SER A 46 -1.59 2.91 1.72
CA SER A 46 -0.58 2.49 0.73
C SER A 46 -0.78 1.03 0.29
N GLU A 47 -1.93 0.73 -0.33
CA GLU A 47 -2.37 -0.65 -0.59
C GLU A 47 -2.73 -0.96 -2.05
N GLY A 48 -2.35 -0.09 -3.00
CA GLY A 48 -2.57 -0.36 -4.43
C GLY A 48 -4.04 -0.51 -4.85
N GLY A 49 -4.96 0.07 -4.07
CA GLY A 49 -6.41 -0.02 -4.31
C GLY A 49 -7.05 -1.32 -3.85
N PHE A 50 -6.50 -1.97 -2.81
CA PHE A 50 -7.00 -3.22 -2.27
C PHE A 50 -8.52 -3.21 -1.99
N ILE A 51 -9.23 -4.19 -2.56
CA ILE A 51 -10.68 -4.34 -2.40
C ILE A 51 -10.97 -5.16 -1.13
N ARG A 52 -11.61 -4.50 -0.16
CA ARG A 52 -12.00 -5.09 1.14
C ARG A 52 -13.31 -5.88 1.11
N GLY A 53 -14.09 -5.75 0.03
CA GLY A 53 -15.37 -6.44 -0.17
C GLY A 53 -15.27 -7.95 -0.33
#